data_AF-A0A7W0KIW8-F1
#
_entry.id   AF-A0A7W0KIW8-F1
#
_cell.length_a   1.000
_cell.length_b   1.000
_cell.length_c   1.000
_cell.angle_alpha   90.00
_cell.angle_beta   90.00
_cell.angle_gamma   90.00
#
_symmetry.space_group_name_H-M   'P 1'
#
loop_
_entity.id
_entity.type
_entity.pdbx_description
1 polymer ?
#
loop_
_entity_poly.entity_id
_entity_poly.type
_entity_poly.pdbx_seq_one_letter_code
_entity_poly.pdbx_strand_id
1 'polypeptide(L)'
;MSGGIDYRVRRSGRARHARVVVSPEGQVEVVLPRRMALRHAEPLVAEKRRWIERTLRRFEAARAAAPVRLEDRGIVPYLGQELTLRVRVEPGRSRAHVTRRGEALEVSVATAGPQPLRDALERWYRREA
;
A
#
# COMPACT_ATOMS: atom_id res chain seq x y z
N MET A 1 -23.11 -18.68 -15.34
CA MET A 1 -22.24 -18.60 -14.15
C MET A 1 -21.24 -17.47 -14.41
N SER A 2 -21.57 -16.25 -13.99
CA SER A 2 -20.81 -15.06 -14.37
C SER A 2 -19.55 -14.97 -13.52
N GLY A 3 -18.38 -14.94 -14.16
CA GLY A 3 -17.06 -14.71 -13.55
C GLY A 3 -16.92 -13.31 -12.96
N GLY A 4 -17.69 -13.03 -11.91
CA GLY A 4 -17.62 -11.82 -11.10
C GLY A 4 -16.76 -12.08 -9.88
N ILE A 5 -15.82 -11.16 -9.63
CA ILE A 5 -14.98 -11.03 -8.44
C ILE A 5 -15.56 -11.78 -7.23
N ASP A 6 -14.79 -12.72 -6.66
CA ASP A 6 -15.17 -13.37 -5.40
C ASP A 6 -15.04 -12.38 -4.24
N TYR A 7 -16.09 -12.28 -3.41
CA TYR A 7 -16.12 -11.35 -2.27
C TYR A 7 -16.94 -11.90 -1.10
N ARG A 8 -16.52 -11.53 0.11
CA ARG A 8 -17.30 -11.77 1.33
C ARG A 8 -18.05 -10.51 1.76
N VAL A 9 -19.24 -10.67 2.34
CA VAL A 9 -19.98 -9.54 2.92
C VAL A 9 -19.80 -9.51 4.43
N ARG A 10 -19.36 -8.37 4.97
CA ARG A 10 -19.27 -8.13 6.41
C ARG A 10 -20.21 -7.03 6.86
N ARG A 11 -20.94 -7.29 7.95
CA ARG A 11 -21.77 -6.30 8.64
C ARG A 11 -20.94 -5.48 9.64
N SER A 12 -21.08 -4.16 9.61
CA SER A 12 -20.37 -3.27 10.55
C SER A 12 -21.33 -2.26 11.18
N GLY A 13 -21.32 -2.17 12.52
CA GLY A 13 -22.05 -1.13 13.27
C GLY A 13 -21.38 0.25 13.19
N ARG A 14 -20.07 0.30 12.88
CA ARG A 14 -19.31 1.55 12.74
C ARG A 14 -19.42 2.15 11.34
N ALA A 15 -19.71 1.34 10.32
CA ALA A 15 -19.82 1.82 8.94
C ALA A 15 -21.06 2.71 8.77
N ARG A 16 -20.87 3.88 8.16
CA ARG A 16 -21.94 4.80 7.78
C ARG A 16 -22.43 4.58 6.33
N HIS A 17 -21.54 4.10 5.46
CA HIS A 17 -21.81 3.81 4.06
C HIS A 17 -21.29 2.42 3.68
N ALA A 18 -21.82 1.86 2.60
CA ALA A 18 -21.26 0.65 2.00
C ALA A 18 -19.93 0.95 1.32
N ARG A 19 -18.98 0.02 1.40
CA ARG A 19 -17.67 0.16 0.75
C ARG A 19 -17.07 -1.21 0.43
N VAL A 20 -16.17 -1.23 -0.55
CA VAL A 20 -15.37 -2.40 -0.87
C VAL A 20 -13.96 -2.22 -0.28
N VAL A 21 -13.44 -3.28 0.32
CA VAL A 21 -12.08 -3.38 0.85
C VAL A 21 -11.38 -4.50 0.11
N VAL A 22 -10.17 -4.25 -0.38
CA VAL A 22 -9.30 -5.27 -0.96
C VAL A 22 -8.09 -5.40 -0.06
N SER A 23 -7.78 -6.62 0.38
CA SER A 23 -6.64 -6.89 1.25
C SER A 23 -5.36 -7.16 0.44
N PRO A 24 -4.17 -6.97 1.02
CA PRO A 24 -2.90 -7.34 0.37
C PRO A 24 -2.80 -8.82 -0.01
N GLU A 25 -3.53 -9.70 0.68
CA GLU A 25 -3.63 -11.13 0.41
C GLU A 25 -4.57 -11.45 -0.77
N GLY A 26 -5.22 -10.44 -1.35
CA GLY A 26 -6.12 -10.59 -2.49
C GLY A 26 -7.58 -10.85 -2.13
N GLN A 27 -7.96 -10.71 -0.85
CA GLN A 27 -9.35 -10.91 -0.42
C GLN A 27 -10.18 -9.65 -0.66
N VAL A 28 -11.37 -9.82 -1.24
CA VAL A 28 -12.33 -8.72 -1.41
C VAL A 28 -13.45 -8.83 -0.38
N GLU A 29 -13.71 -7.74 0.33
CA GLU A 29 -14.77 -7.65 1.33
C GLU A 29 -15.69 -6.46 1.04
N VAL A 30 -17.00 -6.71 1.00
CA VAL A 30 -18.02 -5.67 0.99
C VAL A 30 -18.47 -5.40 2.43
N VAL A 31 -18.18 -4.21 2.92
CA VAL A 31 -18.58 -3.77 4.25
C VAL A 31 -19.90 -3.02 4.15
N LEU A 32 -20.95 -3.57 4.75
CA LEU A 32 -22.28 -2.95 4.80
C LEU A 32 -22.62 -2.46 6.21
N PRO A 33 -23.25 -1.28 6.36
CA PRO A 33 -23.91 -0.89 7.61
C PRO A 33 -24.94 -1.94 8.05
N ARG A 34 -25.18 -2.07 9.36
CA ARG A 34 -26.14 -3.06 9.91
C ARG A 34 -27.54 -2.96 9.30
N ARG A 35 -28.03 -1.74 9.06
CA ARG A 35 -29.39 -1.48 8.54
C ARG A 35 -29.51 -1.54 7.02
N MET A 36 -28.40 -1.67 6.28
CA MET A 36 -28.43 -1.69 4.82
C MET A 36 -28.78 -3.11 4.31
N ALA A 37 -29.53 -3.25 3.23
CA ALA A 37 -29.87 -4.59 2.72
C ALA A 37 -28.67 -5.28 2.01
N LEU A 38 -28.62 -6.62 2.04
CA LEU A 38 -27.55 -7.41 1.40
C LEU A 38 -27.51 -7.20 -0.12
N ARG A 39 -28.67 -7.00 -0.75
CA ARG A 39 -28.82 -6.74 -2.19
C ARG A 39 -27.98 -5.58 -2.73
N HIS A 40 -27.49 -4.69 -1.87
CA HIS A 40 -26.64 -3.57 -2.27
C HIS A 40 -25.17 -3.98 -2.47
N ALA A 41 -24.76 -5.19 -2.08
CA ALA A 41 -23.39 -5.65 -2.26
C ALA A 41 -23.04 -5.83 -3.74
N GLU A 42 -23.84 -6.60 -4.47
CA GLU A 42 -23.57 -6.91 -5.89
C GLU A 42 -23.49 -5.65 -6.77
N PRO A 43 -24.44 -4.68 -6.70
CA PRO A 43 -24.33 -3.45 -7.48
C PRO A 43 -23.08 -2.63 -7.14
N LEU A 44 -22.68 -2.59 -5.86
CA LEU A 44 -21.48 -1.86 -5.44
C LEU A 44 -20.21 -2.52 -5.98
N VAL A 45 -20.14 -3.85 -5.97
CA VAL A 45 -19.02 -4.60 -6.55
C VAL A 45 -18.97 -4.41 -8.07
N ALA A 46 -20.12 -4.45 -8.75
CA ALA A 46 -20.22 -4.18 -10.17
C ALA A 46 -19.75 -2.77 -10.53
N GLU A 47 -20.18 -1.74 -9.78
CA GLU A 47 -19.75 -0.36 -9.95
C GLU A 47 -18.23 -0.19 -9.74
N LYS A 48 -17.66 -0.89 -8.74
CA LYS A 48 -16.24 -0.81 -8.41
C LYS A 48 -15.35 -1.82 -9.13
N ARG A 49 -15.89 -2.67 -10.02
CA ARG A 49 -15.17 -3.80 -10.65
C ARG A 49 -13.77 -3.43 -11.15
N ARG A 50 -13.66 -2.41 -12.00
CA ARG A 50 -12.38 -1.97 -12.57
C ARG A 50 -11.36 -1.53 -11.51
N TRP A 51 -11.84 -0.88 -10.45
CA TRP A 51 -11.01 -0.46 -9.33
C TRP A 51 -10.54 -1.66 -8.50
N ILE A 52 -11.41 -2.64 -8.25
CA ILE A 52 -11.07 -3.88 -7.53
C ILE A 52 -9.98 -4.65 -8.29
N GLU A 53 -10.19 -4.91 -9.58
CA GLU A 53 -9.24 -5.62 -10.44
C GLU A 53 -7.87 -4.92 -10.47
N ARG A 54 -7.85 -3.59 -10.60
CA ARG A 54 -6.60 -2.81 -10.55
C ARG A 54 -5.89 -2.93 -9.20
N THR A 55 -6.65 -2.94 -8.11
CA THR A 55 -6.10 -3.04 -6.75
C THR A 55 -5.54 -4.42 -6.46
N LEU A 56 -6.24 -5.48 -6.90
CA LEU A 56 -5.76 -6.86 -6.84
C LEU A 56 -4.44 -7.04 -7.60
N ARG A 57 -4.36 -6.56 -8.84
CA ARG A 57 -3.12 -6.58 -9.63
C ARG A 57 -1.98 -5.83 -8.94
N ARG A 58 -2.28 -4.68 -8.31
CA ARG A 58 -1.27 -3.91 -7.56
C ARG A 58 -0.73 -4.71 -6.37
N PHE A 59 -1.60 -5.36 -5.59
CA PHE A 59 -1.17 -6.16 -4.45
C PHE A 59 -0.44 -7.44 -4.87
N GLU A 60 -0.87 -8.08 -5.96
CA GLU A 60 -0.15 -9.20 -6.55
C GLU A 60 1.25 -8.80 -7.01
N ALA A 61 1.40 -7.67 -7.72
CA ALA A 61 2.70 -7.16 -8.12
C ALA A 61 3.59 -6.82 -6.90
N ALA A 62 3.01 -6.23 -5.85
CA ALA A 62 3.73 -5.94 -4.62
C ALA A 62 4.18 -7.21 -3.87
N ARG A 63 3.41 -8.30 -3.95
CA ARG A 63 3.77 -9.60 -3.37
C ARG A 63 4.81 -10.34 -4.20
N ALA A 64 4.76 -10.20 -5.52
CA ALA A 64 5.71 -10.81 -6.45
C ALA A 64 7.04 -10.04 -6.52
N ALA A 65 7.07 -8.77 -6.13
CA ALA A 65 8.30 -8.01 -5.99
C ALA A 65 9.21 -8.67 -4.95
N ALA A 66 10.47 -8.89 -5.31
CA ALA A 66 11.49 -9.36 -4.38
C ALA A 66 11.53 -8.47 -3.12
N PRO A 67 11.89 -9.01 -1.95
CA PRO A 67 12.00 -8.20 -0.74
C PRO A 67 12.92 -7.01 -1.02
N VAL A 68 12.34 -5.83 -0.91
CA VAL A 68 13.06 -4.55 -1.04
C VAL A 68 14.26 -4.59 -0.12
N ARG A 69 15.46 -4.52 -0.70
CA ARG A 69 16.70 -4.43 0.07
C ARG A 69 16.78 -3.04 0.68
N LEU A 70 16.45 -2.94 1.96
CA LEU A 70 16.52 -1.69 2.71
C LEU A 70 17.93 -1.53 3.28
N GLU A 71 18.87 -1.23 2.39
CA GLU A 71 20.28 -1.00 2.68
C GLU A 71 20.85 0.03 1.68
N ASP A 72 22.09 0.47 1.88
CA ASP A 72 22.74 1.35 0.91
C ASP A 72 22.80 0.68 -0.47
N ARG A 73 22.47 1.45 -1.52
CA ARG A 73 22.30 0.99 -2.92
C ARG A 73 21.16 0.00 -3.15
N GLY A 74 20.31 -0.24 -2.16
CA GLY A 74 19.08 -0.99 -2.32
C GLY A 74 18.11 -0.30 -3.29
N ILE A 75 17.28 -1.08 -3.99
CA ILE A 75 16.31 -0.57 -4.96
C ILE A 75 14.92 -0.55 -4.33
N VAL A 76 14.23 0.58 -4.43
CA VAL A 76 12.86 0.76 -3.94
C VAL A 76 11.93 1.19 -5.08
N PRO A 77 10.72 0.62 -5.20
CA PRO A 77 9.76 1.07 -6.20
C PRO A 77 9.09 2.39 -5.75
N TYR A 78 8.96 3.33 -6.68
CA TYR A 78 8.27 4.61 -6.49
C TYR A 78 7.55 5.03 -7.79
N LEU A 79 6.21 5.10 -7.75
CA LEU A 79 5.36 5.56 -8.87
C LEU A 79 5.66 4.89 -10.23
N GLY A 80 6.00 3.60 -10.23
CA GLY A 80 6.33 2.84 -11.45
C GLY A 80 7.78 2.98 -11.91
N GLN A 81 8.61 3.68 -11.15
CA GLN A 81 10.07 3.78 -11.34
C GLN A 81 10.79 3.02 -10.22
N GLU A 82 12.04 2.64 -10.47
CA GLU A 82 12.95 2.11 -9.47
C GLU A 82 13.90 3.22 -9.02
N LEU A 83 14.00 3.43 -7.70
CA LEU A 83 14.92 4.42 -7.12
C LEU A 83 16.00 3.71 -6.31
N THR A 84 17.25 4.16 -6.47
CA THR A 84 18.40 3.66 -5.72
C THR A 84 18.51 4.39 -4.38
N LEU A 85 18.57 3.66 -3.27
CA LEU A 85 18.81 4.21 -1.95
C LEU A 85 20.28 4.65 -1.82
N ARG A 86 20.49 5.86 -1.29
CA ARG A 86 21.79 6.34 -0.83
C ARG A 86 21.67 6.61 0.67
N VAL A 87 22.18 5.69 1.48
CA VAL A 87 21.96 5.70 2.92
C VAL A 87 23.14 6.35 3.64
N ARG A 88 22.86 7.36 4.46
CA ARG A 88 23.81 8.00 5.36
C ARG A 88 23.39 7.76 6.80
N VAL A 89 24.29 7.17 7.59
CA VAL A 89 24.10 6.99 9.02
C VAL A 89 24.76 8.17 9.72
N GLU A 90 23.97 8.96 10.43
CA GLU A 90 24.41 10.15 11.15
C GLU A 90 24.01 9.99 12.63
N PRO A 91 24.88 9.39 13.46
CA PRO A 91 24.61 9.21 14.89
C PRO A 91 24.25 10.54 15.57
N GLY A 92 23.23 10.52 16.42
CA GLY A 92 22.75 11.73 17.11
C GLY A 92 21.69 12.55 16.35
N ARG A 93 21.34 12.16 15.11
CA ARG A 93 20.23 12.79 14.39
C ARG A 93 18.90 12.52 15.09
N SER A 94 18.12 13.58 15.33
CA SER A 94 16.81 13.47 15.98
C SER A 94 15.69 12.96 15.05
N ARG A 95 15.77 13.22 13.74
CA ARG A 95 14.76 12.83 12.76
C ARG A 95 15.38 12.38 11.44
N ALA A 96 14.89 11.26 10.92
CA ALA A 96 15.27 10.81 9.58
C ALA A 96 14.88 11.83 8.51
N HIS A 97 15.74 11.99 7.50
CA HIS A 97 15.52 12.87 6.37
C HIS A 97 15.56 12.06 5.08
N VAL A 98 14.62 12.32 4.17
CA VAL A 98 14.52 11.65 2.87
C VAL A 98 14.33 12.72 1.82
N THR A 99 15.15 12.69 0.77
CA THR A 99 15.02 13.57 -0.39
C THR A 99 15.30 12.82 -1.67
N ARG A 100 14.60 13.18 -2.74
CA ARG A 100 14.78 12.58 -4.06
C ARG A 100 15.78 13.42 -4.88
N ARG A 101 16.76 12.75 -5.48
CA ARG A 101 17.75 13.32 -6.42
C ARG A 101 17.78 12.46 -7.68
N GLY A 102 16.99 12.84 -8.69
CA GLY A 102 16.84 12.06 -9.92
C GLY A 102 16.26 10.66 -9.63
N GLU A 103 17.04 9.64 -9.97
CA GLU A 103 16.73 8.21 -9.74
C GLU A 103 17.28 7.69 -8.39
N ALA A 104 17.75 8.58 -7.51
CA ALA A 104 18.20 8.22 -6.17
C ALA A 104 17.31 8.82 -5.08
N LEU A 105 17.17 8.08 -3.98
CA LEU A 105 16.63 8.57 -2.71
C LEU A 105 17.77 8.67 -1.70
N GLU A 106 18.11 9.89 -1.32
CA GLU A 106 19.06 10.14 -0.25
C GLU A 106 18.34 10.02 1.09
N VAL A 107 18.73 9.03 1.88
CA VAL A 107 18.11 8.71 3.16
C VAL A 107 19.14 8.83 4.27
N SER A 108 18.84 9.69 5.22
CA SER A 108 19.70 10.05 6.32
C SER A 108 19.03 9.60 7.62
N VAL A 109 19.62 8.65 8.34
CA VAL A 109 19.06 8.00 9.54
C VAL A 109 20.03 8.02 10.72
N ALA A 110 19.51 7.95 11.94
CA ALA A 110 20.33 7.95 13.16
C ALA A 110 21.07 6.62 13.37
N THR A 111 20.46 5.51 12.94
CA THR A 111 20.98 4.15 13.09
C THR A 111 20.86 3.40 11.77
N ALA A 112 21.83 2.52 11.51
CA ALA A 112 21.77 1.60 10.38
C ALA A 112 20.66 0.55 10.57
N GLY A 113 20.19 -0.01 9.47
CA GLY A 113 19.30 -1.17 9.46
C GLY A 113 17.98 -0.94 8.72
N PRO A 114 17.25 -2.03 8.45
CA PRO A 114 16.07 -1.99 7.58
C PRO A 114 14.88 -1.26 8.20
N GLN A 115 14.72 -1.29 9.53
CA GLN A 115 13.56 -0.68 10.20
C GLN A 115 13.59 0.86 10.17
N PRO A 116 14.69 1.55 10.55
CA PRO A 116 14.78 3.01 10.40
C PRO A 116 14.57 3.49 8.97
N LEU A 117 15.08 2.75 7.99
CA LEU A 117 14.90 3.02 6.56
C LEU A 117 13.44 2.87 6.13
N ARG A 118 12.78 1.77 6.53
CA ARG A 118 11.35 1.54 6.27
C ARG A 118 10.50 2.69 6.80
N ASP A 119 10.68 3.06 8.06
CA ASP A 119 9.89 4.10 8.71
C ASP A 119 10.12 5.49 8.09
N ALA A 120 11.35 5.76 7.62
CA ALA A 120 11.68 6.99 6.90
C ALA A 120 11.00 7.03 5.52
N LEU A 121 11.11 5.94 4.75
CA LEU A 121 10.53 5.82 3.42
C LEU A 121 9.01 5.84 3.44
N GLU A 122 8.36 5.14 4.37
CA GLU A 122 6.90 5.19 4.50
C GLU A 122 6.39 6.60 4.79
N ARG A 123 7.05 7.33 5.71
CA ARG A 123 6.69 8.73 6.01
C ARG A 123 6.92 9.65 4.82
N TRP A 124 7.94 9.38 4.00
CA TRP A 124 8.19 10.15 2.79
C TRP A 124 7.14 9.85 1.71
N TYR A 125 6.88 8.58 1.40
CA TYR A 125 5.84 8.18 0.43
C TYR A 125 4.45 8.71 0.79
N ARG A 126 4.09 8.75 2.08
CA ARG A 126 2.81 9.34 2.53
C ARG A 126 2.73 10.86 2.36
N ARG A 127 3.86 11.56 2.28
CA ARG A 127 3.90 13.01 2.03
C ARG A 127 3.86 13.35 0.54
N GLU A 128 4.36 12.46 -0.31
CA GLU A 128 4.41 12.64 -1.78
C GLU A 128 3.15 12.14 -2.51
N ALA A 129 2.22 11.48 -1.79
CA ALA A 129 0.96 10.94 -2.31
C ALA A 129 -0.22 11.87 -1.98
#